data_AF-A0A1T5FIH8-F1
#
_entry.id   AF-A0A1T5FIH8-F1
#
_cell.length_a   1.000
_cell.length_b   1.000
_cell.length_c   1.000
_cell.angle_alpha   90.00
_cell.angle_beta   90.00
_cell.angle_gamma   90.00
#
_symmetry.space_group_name_H-M   'P 1'
#
loop_
_entity.id
_entity.type
_entity.pdbx_description
1 polymer ?
#
loop_
_entity_poly.entity_id
_entity_poly.type
_entity_poly.pdbx_seq_one_letter_code
_entity_poly.pdbx_strand_id
1 'polypeptide(L)'
;MKLVILGLMALLVPVEAPAQSAGITPEERAQAEASIQRAGQYLAQTMRDPSSASFRNVFLYKRVNAKPGMQVTVCGEVNARNGYGGLTGYQMFMISGERVYVGTSLGFQVSYLCQNNNPAIDTHDYSSELRASFDAALIGAAGK
;
A
#
# COMPACT_ATOMS: atom_id res chain seq x y z
N MET A 1 67.05 -2.33 -25.98
CA MET A 1 66.19 -1.74 -24.92
C MET A 1 64.73 -1.93 -25.35
N LYS A 2 64.00 -2.87 -24.73
CA LYS A 2 62.56 -3.06 -24.93
C LYS A 2 61.82 -2.47 -23.74
N LEU A 3 61.04 -1.42 -23.99
CA LEU A 3 60.10 -0.83 -23.05
C LEU A 3 58.93 -1.81 -22.86
N VAL A 4 58.63 -2.22 -21.64
CA VAL A 4 57.42 -3.00 -21.32
C VAL A 4 56.48 -2.08 -20.56
N ILE A 5 55.42 -1.65 -21.25
CA ILE A 5 54.32 -0.86 -20.67
C ILE A 5 53.44 -1.84 -19.90
N LEU A 6 53.47 -1.77 -18.57
CA LEU A 6 52.51 -2.44 -17.69
C LEU A 6 51.14 -1.74 -17.84
N GLY A 7 50.31 -2.29 -18.72
CA GLY A 7 48.93 -1.86 -18.93
C GLY A 7 48.02 -2.42 -17.84
N LEU A 8 47.40 -1.51 -17.09
CA LEU A 8 46.32 -1.75 -16.14
C LEU A 8 45.09 -2.29 -16.90
N MET A 9 44.77 -3.58 -16.77
CA MET A 9 43.44 -4.08 -17.13
C MET A 9 42.56 -4.12 -15.89
N ALA A 10 41.76 -3.05 -15.72
CA ALA A 10 40.63 -3.06 -14.81
C ALA A 10 39.59 -4.04 -15.34
N LEU A 11 39.48 -5.20 -14.70
CA LEU A 11 38.42 -6.18 -14.93
C LEU A 11 37.08 -5.53 -14.59
N LEU A 12 36.31 -5.17 -15.61
CA LEU A 12 34.89 -4.86 -15.48
C LEU A 12 34.15 -6.17 -15.18
N VAL A 13 33.94 -6.44 -13.89
CA VAL A 13 33.02 -7.49 -13.47
C VAL A 13 31.61 -7.00 -13.85
N PRO A 14 30.82 -7.75 -14.64
CA PRO A 14 29.42 -7.42 -14.80
C PRO A 14 28.76 -7.51 -13.43
N VAL A 15 28.22 -6.39 -12.94
CA VAL A 15 27.37 -6.43 -11.75
C VAL A 15 26.10 -7.16 -12.18
N GLU A 16 26.02 -8.45 -11.87
CA GLU A 16 24.79 -9.21 -12.02
C GLU A 16 23.83 -8.63 -10.98
N ALA A 17 22.93 -7.75 -11.44
CA ALA A 17 21.86 -7.23 -10.62
C ALA A 17 21.14 -8.44 -10.01
N PRO A 18 20.98 -8.49 -8.67
CA PRO A 18 20.29 -9.61 -8.05
C PRO A 18 18.90 -9.70 -8.68
N ALA A 19 18.48 -10.91 -9.03
CA ALA A 19 17.10 -11.20 -9.39
C ALA A 19 16.22 -10.77 -8.19
N GLN A 20 15.78 -9.52 -8.21
CA GLN A 20 14.95 -8.95 -7.17
C GLN A 20 13.69 -9.80 -7.14
N SER A 21 13.44 -10.39 -5.97
CA SER A 21 12.27 -11.22 -5.74
C SER A 21 11.02 -10.49 -6.24
N ALA A 22 10.02 -11.25 -6.68
CA ALA A 22 8.69 -10.76 -6.96
C ALA A 22 8.04 -10.25 -5.66
N GLY A 23 8.58 -9.18 -5.10
CA GLY A 23 8.22 -8.55 -3.84
C GLY A 23 7.74 -7.11 -4.08
N ILE A 24 7.33 -6.47 -3.00
CA ILE A 24 7.12 -5.02 -2.96
C ILE A 24 8.48 -4.37 -2.69
N THR A 25 8.92 -3.47 -3.58
CA THR A 25 10.20 -2.77 -3.40
C THR A 25 10.09 -1.71 -2.30
N PRO A 26 11.21 -1.26 -1.71
CA PRO A 26 11.21 -0.16 -0.75
C PRO A 26 10.54 1.12 -1.28
N GLU A 27 10.75 1.46 -2.56
CA GLU A 27 10.16 2.63 -3.21
C GLU A 27 8.63 2.49 -3.32
N GLU A 28 8.17 1.30 -3.71
CA GLU A 28 6.74 1.00 -3.80
C GLU A 28 6.04 1.07 -2.44
N ARG A 29 6.71 0.60 -1.37
CA ARG A 29 6.24 0.73 0.01
C ARG A 29 6.15 2.19 0.43
N ALA A 30 7.20 2.97 0.22
CA ALA A 30 7.21 4.40 0.54
C ALA A 30 6.09 5.17 -0.19
N GLN A 31 5.82 4.82 -1.45
CA GLN A 31 4.72 5.41 -2.22
C GLN A 31 3.34 5.02 -1.64
N ALA A 32 3.16 3.77 -1.21
CA ALA A 32 1.94 3.32 -0.56
C ALA A 32 1.71 4.04 0.78
N GLU A 33 2.76 4.22 1.57
CA GLU A 33 2.73 4.99 2.83
C GLU A 33 2.36 6.47 2.60
N ALA A 34 2.92 7.10 1.58
CA ALA A 34 2.56 8.46 1.18
C ALA A 34 1.09 8.56 0.70
N SER A 35 0.58 7.50 0.07
CA SER A 35 -0.82 7.41 -0.36
C SER A 35 -1.76 7.31 0.84
N ILE A 36 -1.38 6.57 1.88
CA ILE A 36 -2.15 6.46 3.13
C ILE A 36 -2.33 7.82 3.81
N GLN A 37 -1.26 8.62 3.93
CA GLN A 37 -1.35 9.90 4.62
C GLN A 37 -2.45 10.81 4.04
N ARG A 38 -2.58 10.82 2.71
CA ARG A 38 -3.55 11.66 2.00
C ARG A 38 -4.93 11.00 1.90
N ALA A 39 -4.97 9.74 1.45
CA ALA A 39 -6.21 9.04 1.15
C ALA A 39 -6.87 8.42 2.40
N GLY A 40 -6.09 8.05 3.42
CA GLY A 40 -6.62 7.53 4.70
C GLY A 40 -7.39 8.58 5.48
N GLN A 41 -6.91 9.83 5.48
CA GLN A 41 -7.65 10.98 6.03
C GLN A 41 -8.99 11.16 5.34
N TYR A 42 -8.96 11.18 4.01
CA TYR A 42 -10.16 11.29 3.21
C TYR A 42 -11.12 10.12 3.47
N LEU A 43 -10.63 8.88 3.55
CA LEU A 43 -11.43 7.69 3.87
C LEU A 43 -12.17 7.86 5.21
N ALA A 44 -11.48 8.27 6.27
CA ALA A 44 -12.11 8.54 7.55
C ALA A 44 -13.18 9.64 7.45
N GLN A 45 -12.90 10.72 6.73
CA GLN A 45 -13.84 11.84 6.53
C GLN A 45 -15.07 11.47 5.70
N THR A 46 -14.99 10.44 4.85
CA THR A 46 -16.17 9.92 4.13
C THR A 46 -17.10 9.10 5.01
N MET A 47 -16.67 8.72 6.22
CA MET A 47 -17.52 8.02 7.17
C MET A 47 -18.53 8.96 7.82
N ARG A 48 -19.70 8.42 8.19
CA ARG A 48 -20.76 9.19 8.86
C ARG A 48 -20.31 9.80 10.19
N ASP A 49 -19.57 9.03 10.98
CA ASP A 49 -18.91 9.47 12.22
C ASP A 49 -17.40 9.18 12.08
N PRO A 50 -16.61 10.13 11.56
CA PRO A 50 -15.17 9.95 11.35
C PRO A 50 -14.41 9.62 12.64
N SER A 51 -14.85 10.15 13.79
CA SER A 51 -14.22 9.92 15.10
C SER A 51 -14.37 8.49 15.60
N SER A 52 -15.37 7.77 15.07
CA SER A 52 -15.61 6.36 15.37
C SER A 52 -14.89 5.39 14.45
N ALA A 53 -14.21 5.90 13.42
CA ALA A 53 -13.61 5.07 12.39
C ALA A 53 -12.54 4.16 13.02
N SER A 54 -12.72 2.86 12.83
CA SER A 54 -11.82 1.81 13.29
C SER A 54 -11.34 1.02 12.09
N PHE A 55 -10.03 0.81 12.03
CA PHE A 55 -9.37 0.14 10.92
C PHE A 55 -8.62 -1.08 11.42
N ARG A 56 -8.62 -2.14 10.62
CA ARG A 56 -7.89 -3.39 10.94
C ARG A 56 -7.45 -4.10 9.66
N ASN A 57 -6.60 -5.11 9.83
CA ASN A 57 -6.13 -5.97 8.76
C ASN A 57 -5.62 -5.15 7.57
N VAL A 58 -4.75 -4.16 7.82
CA VAL A 58 -4.23 -3.26 6.78
C VAL A 58 -2.93 -3.83 6.24
N PHE A 59 -2.83 -3.97 4.92
CA PHE A 59 -1.70 -4.61 4.24
C PHE A 59 -1.44 -4.00 2.87
N LEU A 60 -0.25 -4.25 2.34
CA LEU A 60 0.09 -3.91 0.96
C LEU A 60 -0.22 -5.07 0.03
N TYR A 61 -0.82 -4.73 -1.11
CA TYR A 61 -1.18 -5.67 -2.15
C TYR A 61 -0.59 -5.22 -3.49
N LYS A 62 0.15 -6.12 -4.13
CA LYS A 62 0.71 -5.92 -5.48
C LYS A 62 0.42 -7.14 -6.34
N ARG A 63 -0.17 -6.97 -7.52
CA ARG A 63 -0.36 -8.09 -8.45
C ARG A 63 0.99 -8.54 -9.03
N VAL A 64 1.27 -9.84 -9.07
CA VAL A 64 2.55 -10.40 -9.57
C VAL A 64 2.79 -10.03 -11.05
N ASN A 65 1.71 -9.89 -11.83
CA ASN A 65 1.76 -9.47 -13.24
C ASN A 65 1.27 -8.02 -13.43
N ALA A 66 1.47 -7.16 -12.43
CA ALA A 66 1.11 -5.76 -12.54
C ALA A 66 1.89 -5.11 -13.71
N LYS A 67 1.19 -4.37 -14.58
CA LYS A 67 1.85 -3.56 -15.61
C LYS A 67 2.79 -2.56 -14.92
N PRO A 68 3.95 -2.22 -15.51
CA PRO A 68 4.77 -1.12 -15.02
C PRO A 68 3.92 0.14 -14.81
N GLY A 69 3.98 0.72 -13.61
CA GLY A 69 3.16 1.87 -13.21
C GLY A 69 1.82 1.55 -12.54
N MET A 70 1.40 0.28 -12.44
CA MET A 70 0.35 -0.10 -11.48
C MET A 70 0.90 0.01 -10.06
N GLN A 71 0.31 0.93 -9.29
CA GLN A 71 0.73 1.23 -7.93
C GLN A 71 0.40 0.07 -7.00
N VAL A 72 1.28 -0.17 -6.03
CA VAL A 72 0.95 -0.96 -4.85
C VAL A 72 -0.27 -0.36 -4.17
N THR A 73 -1.24 -1.21 -3.86
CA THR A 73 -2.48 -0.78 -3.21
C THR A 73 -2.41 -1.10 -1.72
N VAL A 74 -3.03 -0.25 -0.91
CA VAL A 74 -3.25 -0.53 0.51
C VAL A 74 -4.65 -1.07 0.67
N CYS A 75 -4.75 -2.31 1.12
CA CYS A 75 -6.01 -2.96 1.42
C CYS A 75 -6.21 -3.00 2.94
N GLY A 76 -7.46 -3.07 3.37
CA GLY A 76 -7.79 -3.42 4.75
C GLY A 76 -9.27 -3.33 5.02
N GLU A 77 -9.66 -3.26 6.29
CA GLU A 77 -11.06 -3.13 6.69
C GLU A 77 -11.29 -1.85 7.51
N VAL A 78 -12.42 -1.20 7.27
CA VAL A 78 -12.88 -0.03 8.02
C VAL A 78 -14.27 -0.27 8.58
N ASN A 79 -14.54 0.22 9.78
CA ASN A 79 -15.86 0.25 10.41
C ASN A 79 -16.09 1.63 11.03
N ALA A 80 -17.33 2.10 11.03
CA ALA A 80 -17.71 3.35 11.66
C ALA A 80 -19.16 3.29 12.17
N ARG A 81 -19.53 4.21 13.06
CA ARG A 81 -20.91 4.39 13.51
C ARG A 81 -21.77 4.96 12.38
N ASN A 82 -22.99 4.46 12.28
CA ASN A 82 -24.03 4.99 11.41
C ASN A 82 -24.83 6.12 12.11
N GLY A 83 -25.82 6.67 11.40
CA GLY A 83 -26.69 7.74 11.94
C GLY A 83 -27.61 7.31 13.09
N TYR A 84 -27.67 6.02 13.42
CA TYR A 84 -28.47 5.46 14.50
C TYR A 84 -27.62 5.11 15.74
N GLY A 85 -26.32 5.44 15.73
CA GLY A 85 -25.40 5.21 16.85
C GLY A 85 -24.77 3.81 16.90
N GLY A 86 -25.15 2.90 16.00
CA GLY A 86 -24.58 1.55 15.90
C GLY A 86 -23.43 1.47 14.87
N LEU A 87 -22.51 0.53 15.06
CA LEU A 87 -21.49 0.22 14.05
C LEU A 87 -22.12 -0.44 12.81
N THR A 88 -21.65 -0.06 11.62
CA THR A 88 -22.12 -0.65 10.34
C THR A 88 -21.59 -2.06 10.10
N GLY A 89 -20.50 -2.44 10.78
CA GLY A 89 -19.71 -3.62 10.46
C GLY A 89 -18.51 -3.27 9.59
N TYR A 90 -17.48 -4.12 9.64
CA TYR A 90 -16.26 -3.92 8.87
C TYR A 90 -16.50 -4.14 7.38
N GLN A 91 -16.04 -3.19 6.58
CA GLN A 91 -16.07 -3.23 5.12
C GLN A 91 -14.65 -3.16 4.58
N MET A 92 -14.35 -3.96 3.54
CA MET A 92 -13.06 -3.88 2.86
C MET A 92 -12.88 -2.52 2.20
N PHE A 93 -11.70 -1.92 2.36
CA PHE A 93 -11.28 -0.75 1.63
C PHE A 93 -10.02 -1.05 0.80
N MET A 94 -9.80 -0.23 -0.22
CA MET A 94 -8.61 -0.21 -1.04
C MET A 94 -8.21 1.24 -1.32
N ILE A 95 -6.93 1.55 -1.12
CA ILE A 95 -6.30 2.80 -1.51
C ILE A 95 -5.35 2.51 -2.68
N SER A 96 -5.52 3.23 -3.78
CA SER A 96 -4.64 3.14 -4.95
C SER A 96 -4.30 4.54 -5.43
N GLY A 97 -3.05 4.96 -5.19
CA GLY A 97 -2.66 6.36 -5.31
C GLY A 97 -3.52 7.25 -4.42
N GLU A 98 -4.21 8.23 -5.01
CA GLU A 98 -5.08 9.16 -4.27
C GLU A 98 -6.55 8.71 -4.18
N ARG A 99 -6.88 7.53 -4.72
CA ARG A 99 -8.27 7.05 -4.76
C ARG A 99 -8.55 6.08 -3.63
N VAL A 100 -9.75 6.20 -3.07
CA VAL A 100 -10.29 5.35 -2.01
C VAL A 100 -11.52 4.61 -2.53
N TYR A 101 -11.58 3.31 -2.24
CA TYR A 101 -12.70 2.44 -2.55
C TYR A 101 -13.11 1.70 -1.29
N VAL A 102 -14.41 1.57 -1.03
CA VAL A 102 -14.95 0.86 0.16
C VAL A 102 -16.11 -0.04 -0.25
N GLY A 103 -16.16 -1.25 0.30
CA GLY A 103 -17.23 -2.22 0.08
C GLY A 103 -17.44 -2.52 -1.41
N THR A 104 -18.57 -2.09 -1.96
CA THR A 104 -18.81 -2.10 -3.41
C THR A 104 -18.59 -0.69 -3.95
N SER A 105 -17.69 -0.55 -4.92
CA SER A 105 -17.36 0.75 -5.52
C SER A 105 -17.28 0.58 -7.05
N LEU A 106 -17.82 1.53 -7.82
CA LEU A 106 -17.80 1.53 -9.30
C LEU A 106 -18.19 0.17 -9.94
N GLY A 107 -19.16 -0.54 -9.36
CA GLY A 107 -19.64 -1.83 -9.87
C GLY A 107 -18.74 -3.04 -9.58
N PHE A 108 -17.66 -2.88 -8.80
CA PHE A 108 -16.83 -3.99 -8.32
C PHE A 108 -16.85 -4.12 -6.80
N GLN A 109 -16.66 -5.34 -6.30
CA GLN A 109 -16.46 -5.58 -4.87
C GLN A 109 -14.97 -5.46 -4.51
N VAL A 110 -14.64 -4.57 -3.58
CA VAL A 110 -13.26 -4.34 -3.14
C VAL A 110 -12.66 -5.60 -2.51
N SER A 111 -13.48 -6.40 -1.83
CA SER A 111 -13.08 -7.72 -1.30
C SER A 111 -12.51 -8.63 -2.40
N TYR A 112 -13.07 -8.62 -3.60
CA TYR A 112 -12.55 -9.42 -4.72
C TYR A 112 -11.14 -8.99 -5.13
N LEU A 113 -10.82 -7.70 -5.04
CA LEU A 113 -9.49 -7.20 -5.40
C LEU A 113 -8.47 -7.46 -4.29
N CYS A 114 -8.88 -7.33 -3.04
CA CYS A 114 -8.01 -7.41 -1.87
C CYS A 114 -7.97 -8.80 -1.20
N GLN A 115 -8.80 -9.77 -1.58
CA GLN A 115 -8.88 -11.09 -0.91
C GLN A 115 -8.83 -12.30 -1.85
N ASN A 116 -9.13 -12.17 -3.15
CA ASN A 116 -9.19 -13.35 -4.03
C ASN A 116 -7.84 -13.64 -4.72
N ASN A 117 -7.25 -14.80 -4.36
CA ASN A 117 -6.54 -15.85 -5.14
C ASN A 117 -5.93 -15.55 -6.53
N ASN A 118 -5.59 -14.31 -6.84
CA ASN A 118 -4.74 -13.93 -7.96
C ASN A 118 -3.29 -14.03 -7.45
N PRO A 119 -2.29 -14.50 -8.23
CA PRO A 119 -0.89 -14.37 -7.82
C PRO A 119 -0.61 -12.90 -7.55
N ALA A 120 -0.61 -12.57 -6.27
CA ALA A 120 -0.42 -11.27 -5.71
C ALA A 120 0.58 -11.42 -4.57
N ILE A 121 1.45 -10.46 -4.52
CA ILE A 121 2.40 -10.25 -3.45
C ILE A 121 1.58 -9.50 -2.41
N ASP A 122 1.09 -10.27 -1.46
CA ASP A 122 0.42 -9.76 -0.29
C ASP A 122 1.42 -9.79 0.86
N THR A 123 1.81 -8.61 1.32
CA THR A 123 2.50 -8.52 2.59
C THR A 123 1.43 -8.29 3.65
N HIS A 124 0.81 -9.38 4.14
CA HIS A 124 -0.09 -9.34 5.31
C HIS A 124 0.60 -8.74 6.54
N ASP A 125 1.92 -8.52 6.45
CA ASP A 125 2.67 -7.67 7.35
C ASP A 125 2.11 -6.25 7.35
N TYR A 126 1.27 -6.02 8.36
CA TYR A 126 1.00 -4.71 8.89
C TYR A 126 2.26 -4.20 9.59
N SER A 127 3.27 -3.86 8.79
CA SER A 127 4.54 -3.36 9.27
C SER A 127 4.33 -2.14 10.16
N SER A 128 5.15 -1.97 11.20
CA SER A 128 5.10 -0.82 12.12
C SER A 128 5.08 0.53 11.39
N GLU A 129 5.77 0.63 10.27
CA GLU A 129 5.89 1.83 9.44
C GLU A 129 4.57 2.15 8.75
N LEU A 130 3.94 1.14 8.16
CA LEU A 130 2.61 1.22 7.56
C LEU A 130 1.55 1.57 8.60
N ARG A 131 1.62 0.95 9.79
CA ARG A 131 0.76 1.27 10.94
C ARG A 131 0.90 2.74 11.33
N ALA A 132 2.13 3.19 11.55
CA ALA A 132 2.41 4.56 11.98
C ALA A 132 1.93 5.59 10.94
N SER A 133 2.15 5.33 9.66
CA SER A 133 1.68 6.18 8.56
C SER A 133 0.15 6.27 8.52
N PHE A 134 -0.53 5.15 8.78
CA PHE A 134 -1.99 5.10 8.83
C PHE A 134 -2.55 5.83 10.05
N ASP A 135 -1.96 5.63 11.22
CA ASP A 135 -2.39 6.31 12.45
C ASP A 135 -2.17 7.83 12.38
N ALA A 136 -1.03 8.27 11.83
CA ALA A 136 -0.78 9.68 11.59
C ALA A 136 -1.83 10.30 10.65
N ALA A 137 -2.26 9.54 9.63
CA ALA A 137 -3.36 9.96 8.78
C ALA A 137 -4.64 10.16 9.59
N LEU A 138 -5.04 9.19 10.41
CA LEU A 138 -6.27 9.28 11.22
C LEU A 138 -6.27 10.44 12.22
N ILE A 139 -5.14 10.70 12.88
CA ILE A 139 -5.00 11.82 13.82
C ILE A 139 -5.25 13.16 13.11
N GLY A 140 -4.71 13.32 11.90
CA GLY A 140 -4.94 14.53 11.09
C GLY A 140 -6.40 14.69 10.62
N ALA A 141 -7.17 13.60 10.53
CA ALA A 141 -8.60 13.66 10.20
C ALA A 141 -9.48 14.05 11.40
N ALA A 142 -9.09 13.71 12.63
CA ALA A 142 -9.87 13.96 13.84
C ALA A 142 -9.74 15.38 14.41
N GLY A 143 -8.71 16.13 14.00
CA GLY A 143 -8.40 17.48 14.51
C GLY A 143 -8.94 18.65 13.69
N LYS A 144 -9.88 18.43 12.77
CA LYS A 144 -10.51 19.48 11.94
C LYS A 144 -12.01 19.56 12.15
#